data_AF-A0A1R3TUT2-F1
#
_entry.id   AF-A0A1R3TUT2-F1
#
_cell.length_a   1.000
_cell.length_b   1.000
_cell.length_c   1.000
_cell.angle_alpha   90.00
_cell.angle_beta   90.00
_cell.angle_gamma   90.00
#
_symmetry.space_group_name_H-M   'P 1'
#
loop_
_entity.id
_entity.type
_entity.pdbx_description
1 polymer ?
#
loop_
_entity_poly.entity_id
_entity_poly.type
_entity_poly.pdbx_seq_one_letter_code
_entity_poly.pdbx_strand_id
1 'polypeptide(L)'
;MFNPFSKLIGASSSVQLAAPYFTEAQGILAAAQAGKQVRLLVGLNSATSPEALKTVFGVPGLTVRYLTRRFHAKIFVFDDAALLGSSNLTDGGFRANREAVICLDREEDADSIEEIRTLFVELWEAGQVLTQPKLTAFVNATNTIRKRMLNPDREIEDAVGKAEPPNINVASTAKPKERVFLQTLQREIYEQYRPAFTEVAALLASNGLRRPELDAIGLANEANRFLNFVRLSHVIGDEAWQSAPLRGVEDRKTLILSLGKEWIRAKNNLVPENFTDWLDTVAHTFGTAESLKAASKDEITQGLLSLHAFSEQLRFVKGGQKNLPGEFWARNEDRLDHVRSSLNYLIHGPGDFIERFHDILYHPSRRLGRFGYFSALELYGTVKPDECPPMNGRMAKALRYLGFDVKGA
;
A
#
# COMPACT_ATOMS: atom_id res chain seq x y z
N MET A 1 -33.04 16.10 13.59
CA MET A 1 -33.00 14.92 12.69
C MET A 1 -31.95 13.97 13.24
N PHE A 2 -32.34 12.77 13.65
CA PHE A 2 -31.41 11.78 14.22
C PHE A 2 -30.59 11.18 13.08
N ASN A 3 -29.30 11.49 13.02
CA ASN A 3 -28.35 10.91 12.06
C ASN A 3 -27.34 10.05 12.84
N PRO A 4 -27.66 8.76 13.11
CA PRO A 4 -26.80 7.90 13.91
C PRO A 4 -25.44 7.70 13.23
N PHE A 5 -25.40 7.67 11.90
CA PHE A 5 -24.15 7.54 11.14
C PHE A 5 -23.17 8.68 11.46
N SER A 6 -23.60 9.95 11.36
CA SER A 6 -22.75 11.10 11.65
C SER A 6 -22.31 11.17 13.12
N LYS A 7 -23.14 10.70 14.06
CA LYS A 7 -22.77 10.61 15.47
C LYS A 7 -21.70 9.54 15.69
N LEU A 8 -21.93 8.33 15.19
CA LEU A 8 -21.04 7.17 15.39
C LEU A 8 -19.70 7.35 14.68
N ILE A 9 -19.71 7.87 13.45
CA ILE A 9 -18.47 8.19 12.73
C ILE A 9 -17.65 9.25 13.48
N GLY A 10 -18.31 10.20 14.17
CA GLY A 10 -17.67 11.23 14.99
C GLY A 10 -17.06 10.70 16.29
N ALA A 11 -17.68 9.70 16.91
CA ALA A 11 -17.24 9.13 18.18
C ALA A 11 -16.16 8.04 18.04
N SER A 12 -16.01 7.43 16.86
CA SER A 12 -15.14 6.25 16.67
C SER A 12 -13.75 6.60 16.16
N SER A 13 -12.76 5.79 16.53
CA SER A 13 -11.38 5.85 16.03
C SER A 13 -11.19 4.98 14.77
N SER A 14 -11.95 3.87 14.68
CA SER A 14 -12.00 2.99 13.52
C SER A 14 -13.40 2.95 12.92
N VAL A 15 -13.48 2.98 11.58
CA VAL A 15 -14.72 3.00 10.83
C VAL A 15 -14.63 2.02 9.66
N GLN A 16 -15.57 1.09 9.57
CA GLN A 16 -15.62 0.03 8.57
C GLN A 16 -16.94 0.11 7.82
N LEU A 17 -16.89 0.42 6.53
CA LEU A 17 -18.07 0.73 5.72
C LEU A 17 -18.15 -0.21 4.53
N ALA A 18 -19.25 -0.94 4.39
CA ALA A 18 -19.55 -1.77 3.23
C ALA A 18 -20.89 -1.33 2.63
N ALA A 19 -20.90 -0.86 1.38
CA ALA A 19 -22.13 -0.57 0.66
C ALA A 19 -21.92 -0.72 -0.87
N PRO A 20 -22.90 -1.27 -1.62
CA PRO A 20 -22.73 -1.50 -3.04
C PRO A 20 -22.66 -0.21 -3.86
N TYR A 21 -23.28 0.88 -3.38
CA TYR A 21 -23.33 2.16 -4.08
C TYR A 21 -22.67 3.25 -3.25
N PHE A 22 -21.82 4.02 -3.90
CA PHE A 22 -21.05 5.08 -3.27
C PHE A 22 -21.06 6.36 -4.10
N THR A 23 -21.71 7.39 -3.58
CA THR A 23 -21.71 8.74 -4.17
C THR A 23 -21.41 9.84 -3.17
N GLU A 24 -21.51 9.57 -1.86
CA GLU A 24 -21.31 10.57 -0.81
C GLU A 24 -19.96 10.39 -0.10
N ALA A 25 -18.94 11.12 -0.55
CA ALA A 25 -17.57 11.00 -0.04
C ALA A 25 -17.25 11.89 1.17
N GLN A 26 -17.99 12.98 1.38
CA GLN A 26 -17.52 14.08 2.23
C GLN A 26 -17.34 13.67 3.70
N GLY A 27 -18.32 12.95 4.27
CA GLY A 27 -18.25 12.49 5.65
C GLY A 27 -17.12 11.48 5.91
N ILE A 28 -16.84 10.64 4.91
CA ILE A 28 -15.78 9.62 4.98
C ILE A 28 -14.40 10.28 4.87
N LEU A 29 -14.25 11.22 3.94
CA LEU A 29 -13.04 12.01 3.78
C LEU A 29 -12.72 12.79 5.07
N ALA A 30 -13.72 13.47 5.65
CA ALA A 30 -13.56 14.24 6.88
C ALA A 30 -13.13 13.34 8.06
N ALA A 31 -13.66 12.12 8.15
CA ALA A 31 -13.26 11.15 9.17
C ALA A 31 -11.78 10.76 9.05
N ALA A 32 -11.32 10.43 7.84
CA ALA A 32 -9.91 10.11 7.59
C ALA A 32 -8.99 11.31 7.87
N GLN A 33 -9.38 12.52 7.45
CA GLN A 33 -8.64 13.76 7.73
C GLN A 33 -8.56 14.09 9.23
N ALA A 34 -9.54 13.65 10.03
CA ALA A 34 -9.50 13.73 11.49
C ALA A 34 -8.60 12.66 12.14
N GLY A 35 -7.83 11.89 11.35
CA GLY A 35 -6.89 10.89 11.83
C GLY A 35 -7.51 9.50 12.11
N LYS A 36 -8.75 9.27 11.69
CA LYS A 36 -9.46 7.99 11.91
C LYS A 36 -9.02 6.96 10.88
N GLN A 37 -9.06 5.69 11.28
CA GLN A 37 -8.81 4.57 10.37
C GLN A 37 -10.11 4.16 9.69
N VAL A 38 -10.17 4.29 8.37
CA VAL A 38 -11.36 4.02 7.58
C VAL A 38 -11.10 2.88 6.59
N ARG A 39 -11.94 1.85 6.63
CA ARG A 39 -12.00 0.78 5.62
C ARG A 39 -13.28 0.92 4.83
N LEU A 40 -13.17 1.24 3.55
CA LEU A 40 -14.30 1.45 2.65
C LEU A 40 -14.38 0.33 1.60
N LEU A 41 -15.42 -0.49 1.67
CA LEU A 41 -15.73 -1.53 0.70
C LEU A 41 -16.93 -1.10 -0.15
N VAL A 42 -16.69 -0.92 -1.45
CA VAL A 42 -17.72 -0.43 -2.38
C VAL A 42 -17.92 -1.36 -3.57
N GLY A 43 -19.09 -1.26 -4.20
CA GLY A 43 -19.31 -1.86 -5.51
C GLY A 43 -18.74 -0.99 -6.63
N LEU A 44 -17.95 -1.55 -7.55
CA LEU A 44 -17.69 -0.91 -8.85
C LEU A 44 -18.79 -1.31 -9.82
N ASN A 45 -19.79 -0.43 -9.93
CA ASN A 45 -20.97 -0.57 -10.78
C ASN A 45 -21.44 0.82 -11.22
N SER A 46 -22.50 0.87 -12.04
CA SER A 46 -23.07 2.09 -12.60
C SER A 46 -23.64 3.08 -11.57
N ALA A 47 -23.93 2.63 -10.34
CA ALA A 47 -24.47 3.47 -9.28
C ALA A 47 -23.39 4.04 -8.33
N THR A 48 -22.12 3.68 -8.52
CA THR A 48 -20.98 4.29 -7.81
C THR A 48 -20.39 5.43 -8.62
N SER A 49 -20.21 6.59 -7.98
CA SER A 49 -19.65 7.79 -8.61
C SER A 49 -18.12 7.68 -8.76
N PRO A 50 -17.58 7.83 -9.98
CA PRO A 50 -16.14 7.95 -10.19
C PRO A 50 -15.53 9.15 -9.45
N GLU A 51 -16.26 10.25 -9.33
CA GLU A 51 -15.82 11.47 -8.65
C GLU A 51 -15.72 11.27 -7.12
N ALA A 52 -16.73 10.62 -6.51
CA ALA A 52 -16.68 10.25 -5.10
C ALA A 52 -15.51 9.31 -4.81
N LEU A 53 -15.28 8.32 -5.68
CA LEU A 53 -14.18 7.35 -5.53
C LEU A 53 -12.81 8.01 -5.66
N LYS A 54 -12.64 8.95 -6.61
CA LYS A 54 -11.41 9.77 -6.72
C LYS A 54 -11.13 10.59 -5.47
N THR A 55 -12.18 11.11 -4.83
CA THR A 55 -12.08 11.98 -3.65
C THR A 55 -11.49 11.24 -2.44
N VAL A 56 -11.79 9.94 -2.30
CA VAL A 56 -11.31 9.11 -1.19
C VAL A 56 -10.06 8.29 -1.54
N PHE A 57 -9.72 8.16 -2.82
CA PHE A 57 -8.58 7.36 -3.25
C PHE A 57 -7.25 7.98 -2.82
N GLY A 58 -6.39 7.18 -2.19
CA GLY A 58 -5.05 7.61 -1.77
C GLY A 58 -5.02 8.52 -0.55
N VAL A 59 -6.16 8.74 0.12
CA VAL A 59 -6.24 9.53 1.35
C VAL A 59 -5.58 8.75 2.51
N PRO A 60 -4.61 9.34 3.24
CA PRO A 60 -4.01 8.69 4.41
C PRO A 60 -5.06 8.30 5.45
N GLY A 61 -4.95 7.08 5.99
CA GLY A 61 -5.93 6.54 6.94
C GLY A 61 -7.22 6.01 6.30
N LEU A 62 -7.36 6.04 4.97
CA LEU A 62 -8.53 5.54 4.25
C LEU A 62 -8.11 4.48 3.23
N THR A 63 -8.48 3.23 3.50
CA THR A 63 -8.25 2.10 2.59
C THR A 63 -9.54 1.79 1.83
N VAL A 64 -9.44 1.72 0.50
CA VAL A 64 -10.58 1.37 -0.36
C VAL A 64 -10.37 -0.02 -0.97
N ARG A 65 -11.32 -0.91 -0.73
CA ARG A 65 -11.46 -2.16 -1.47
C ARG A 65 -12.75 -2.17 -2.27
N TYR A 66 -12.82 -3.03 -3.27
CA TYR A 66 -14.01 -3.14 -4.09
C TYR A 66 -14.45 -4.58 -4.37
N LEU A 67 -15.75 -4.71 -4.59
CA LEU A 67 -16.41 -5.85 -5.20
C LEU A 67 -17.13 -5.41 -6.48
N THR A 68 -17.52 -6.35 -7.33
CA THR A 68 -18.34 -6.11 -8.52
C THR A 68 -19.73 -6.70 -8.29
N ARG A 69 -20.11 -7.74 -9.03
CA ARG A 69 -21.44 -8.33 -8.98
C ARG A 69 -21.75 -8.96 -7.62
N ARG A 70 -23.05 -9.08 -7.34
CA ARG A 70 -23.62 -9.77 -6.16
C ARG A 70 -23.25 -9.19 -4.80
N PHE A 71 -22.57 -8.04 -4.77
CA PHE A 71 -22.39 -7.27 -3.57
C PHE A 71 -23.62 -6.38 -3.34
N HIS A 72 -24.32 -6.59 -2.24
CA HIS A 72 -25.49 -5.77 -1.86
C HIS A 72 -25.62 -5.56 -0.34
N ALA A 73 -24.60 -5.96 0.43
CA ALA A 73 -24.55 -5.76 1.87
C ALA A 73 -24.33 -4.27 2.20
N LYS A 74 -24.96 -3.81 3.29
CA LYS A 74 -24.94 -2.42 3.74
C LYS A 74 -24.70 -2.44 5.25
N ILE A 75 -23.43 -2.41 5.60
CA ILE A 75 -22.93 -2.69 6.94
C ILE A 75 -21.96 -1.57 7.30
N PHE A 76 -22.23 -0.88 8.40
CA PHE A 76 -21.31 0.12 8.95
C PHE A 76 -20.93 -0.30 10.37
N VAL A 77 -19.66 -0.61 10.58
CA VAL A 77 -19.12 -1.03 11.89
C VAL A 77 -18.20 0.06 12.43
N PHE A 78 -18.36 0.34 13.71
CA PHE A 78 -17.65 1.34 14.48
C PHE A 78 -16.83 0.67 15.59
N ASP A 79 -16.31 1.43 16.55
CA ASP A 79 -15.58 0.87 17.69
C ASP A 79 -16.50 -0.06 18.49
N ASP A 80 -17.55 0.50 19.11
CA ASP A 80 -18.49 -0.22 19.98
C ASP A 80 -19.94 -0.20 19.45
N ALA A 81 -20.12 -0.05 18.13
CA ALA A 81 -21.45 0.03 17.53
C ALA A 81 -21.49 -0.50 16.09
N ALA A 82 -22.69 -0.83 15.61
CA ALA A 82 -22.93 -1.20 14.22
C ALA A 82 -24.26 -0.64 13.71
N LEU A 83 -24.29 -0.31 12.42
CA LEU A 83 -25.50 -0.01 11.66
C LEU A 83 -25.67 -1.06 10.56
N LEU A 84 -26.84 -1.68 10.54
CA LEU A 84 -27.24 -2.65 9.53
C LEU A 84 -28.59 -2.23 8.92
N GLY A 85 -28.70 -2.23 7.60
CA GLY A 85 -29.96 -1.81 6.99
C GLY A 85 -29.97 -1.73 5.47
N SER A 86 -30.85 -0.87 4.95
CA SER A 86 -31.05 -0.66 3.51
C SER A 86 -30.32 0.56 2.94
N SER A 87 -29.71 1.39 3.79
CA SER A 87 -29.03 2.62 3.40
C SER A 87 -27.70 2.37 2.68
N ASN A 88 -27.55 2.96 1.49
CA ASN A 88 -26.27 3.04 0.76
C ASN A 88 -25.50 4.30 1.14
N LEU A 89 -24.20 4.35 0.83
CA LEU A 89 -23.34 5.53 1.01
C LEU A 89 -23.58 6.57 -0.11
N THR A 90 -24.80 7.07 -0.17
CA THR A 90 -25.28 8.01 -1.20
C THR A 90 -26.10 9.11 -0.55
N ASP A 91 -26.22 10.27 -1.19
CA ASP A 91 -27.08 11.35 -0.67
C ASP A 91 -28.53 10.86 -0.46
N GLY A 92 -29.04 10.06 -1.39
CA GLY A 92 -30.34 9.40 -1.27
C GLY A 92 -30.44 8.51 -0.02
N GLY A 93 -29.47 7.62 0.19
CA GLY A 93 -29.42 6.72 1.35
C GLY A 93 -29.29 7.43 2.71
N PHE A 94 -28.75 8.63 2.74
CA PHE A 94 -28.61 9.40 3.99
C PHE A 94 -29.74 10.40 4.25
N ARG A 95 -30.39 10.93 3.20
CA ARG A 95 -31.26 12.12 3.35
C ARG A 95 -32.63 12.00 2.69
N ALA A 96 -32.76 11.25 1.60
CA ALA A 96 -33.97 11.30 0.77
C ALA A 96 -34.81 10.02 0.79
N ASN A 97 -34.16 8.86 0.87
CA ASN A 97 -34.81 7.57 0.78
C ASN A 97 -35.50 7.19 2.10
N ARG A 98 -36.56 6.39 1.98
CA ARG A 98 -37.15 5.69 3.13
C ARG A 98 -36.30 4.47 3.44
N GLU A 99 -35.30 4.66 4.29
CA GLU A 99 -34.39 3.60 4.71
C GLU A 99 -34.80 3.03 6.07
N ALA A 100 -34.61 1.72 6.24
CA ALA A 100 -34.67 1.07 7.53
C ALA A 100 -33.24 0.75 7.98
N VAL A 101 -32.86 1.26 9.15
CA VAL A 101 -31.54 1.03 9.74
C VAL A 101 -31.73 0.62 11.19
N ILE A 102 -31.12 -0.50 11.55
CA ILE A 102 -30.99 -0.95 12.94
C ILE A 102 -29.66 -0.42 13.46
N CYS A 103 -29.71 0.24 14.62
CA CYS A 103 -28.53 0.69 15.36
C CYS A 103 -28.33 -0.23 16.55
N LEU A 104 -27.14 -0.81 16.63
CA LEU A 104 -26.66 -1.63 17.73
C LEU A 104 -25.56 -0.82 18.42
N ASP A 105 -25.85 -0.32 19.61
CA ASP A 105 -24.97 0.59 20.37
C ASP A 105 -25.11 0.43 21.90
N ARG A 106 -25.70 -0.67 22.35
CA ARG A 106 -25.88 -1.00 23.78
C ARG A 106 -24.95 -2.14 24.19
N GLU A 107 -24.61 -2.22 25.48
CA GLU A 107 -23.73 -3.29 26.01
C GLU A 107 -24.26 -4.70 25.71
N GLU A 108 -25.58 -4.89 25.72
CA GLU A 108 -26.24 -6.16 25.39
C GLU A 108 -26.11 -6.55 23.90
N ASP A 109 -25.75 -5.62 23.02
CA ASP A 109 -25.56 -5.86 21.59
C ASP A 109 -24.15 -6.36 21.25
N ALA A 110 -23.23 -6.46 22.23
CA ALA A 110 -21.80 -6.73 22.01
C ALA A 110 -21.54 -7.97 21.13
N ASP A 111 -22.21 -9.09 21.41
CA ASP A 111 -22.08 -10.33 20.63
C ASP A 111 -22.57 -10.13 19.18
N SER A 112 -23.68 -9.42 18.99
CA SER A 112 -24.22 -9.11 17.65
C SER A 112 -23.30 -8.16 16.85
N ILE A 113 -22.66 -7.20 17.53
CA ILE A 113 -21.69 -6.30 16.90
C ILE A 113 -20.49 -7.11 16.40
N GLU A 114 -20.00 -8.09 17.17
CA GLU A 114 -18.88 -8.94 16.75
C GLU A 114 -19.25 -9.90 15.60
N GLU A 115 -20.48 -10.41 15.54
CA GLU A 115 -20.98 -11.15 14.38
C GLU A 115 -20.99 -10.29 13.11
N ILE A 116 -21.50 -9.05 13.21
CA ILE A 116 -21.52 -8.10 12.09
C ILE A 116 -20.10 -7.72 11.67
N ARG A 117 -19.19 -7.54 12.63
CA ARG A 117 -17.77 -7.28 12.37
C ARG A 117 -17.13 -8.45 11.62
N THR A 118 -17.44 -9.69 12.02
CA THR A 118 -16.98 -10.90 11.34
C THR A 118 -17.46 -10.92 9.89
N LEU A 119 -18.75 -10.64 9.64
CA LEU A 119 -19.30 -10.54 8.29
C LEU A 119 -18.61 -9.44 7.45
N PHE A 120 -18.33 -8.27 8.06
CA PHE A 120 -17.56 -7.22 7.39
C PHE A 120 -16.17 -7.73 7.00
N VAL A 121 -15.46 -8.41 7.90
CA VAL A 121 -14.12 -8.97 7.63
C VAL A 121 -14.17 -9.97 6.48
N GLU A 122 -15.17 -10.85 6.43
CA GLU A 122 -15.33 -11.79 5.31
C GLU A 122 -15.48 -11.08 3.96
N LEU A 123 -16.35 -10.05 3.91
CA LEU A 123 -16.57 -9.24 2.71
C LEU A 123 -15.32 -8.43 2.33
N TRP A 124 -14.65 -7.86 3.33
CA TRP A 124 -13.40 -7.11 3.18
C TRP A 124 -12.31 -7.98 2.57
N GLU A 125 -12.17 -9.21 3.06
CA GLU A 125 -11.19 -10.19 2.57
C GLU A 125 -11.53 -10.71 1.16
N ALA A 126 -12.81 -10.73 0.79
CA ALA A 126 -13.22 -11.00 -0.58
C ALA A 126 -12.87 -9.85 -1.56
N GLY A 127 -12.90 -8.61 -1.07
CA GLY A 127 -12.64 -7.39 -1.83
C GLY A 127 -11.22 -7.29 -2.39
N GLN A 128 -11.10 -6.66 -3.57
CA GLN A 128 -9.82 -6.32 -4.19
C GLN A 128 -9.37 -4.93 -3.78
N VAL A 129 -8.06 -4.72 -3.66
CA VAL A 129 -7.47 -3.40 -3.38
C VAL A 129 -7.76 -2.49 -4.58
N LEU A 130 -8.32 -1.30 -4.32
CA LEU A 130 -8.45 -0.31 -5.38
C LEU A 130 -7.08 0.28 -5.68
N THR A 131 -6.59 0.11 -6.90
CA THR A 131 -5.31 0.67 -7.37
C THR A 131 -5.53 1.79 -8.38
N GLN A 132 -4.52 2.63 -8.62
CA GLN A 132 -4.64 3.75 -9.57
C GLN A 132 -5.03 3.28 -10.99
N PRO A 133 -4.47 2.18 -11.54
CA PRO A 133 -4.93 1.63 -12.81
C PRO A 133 -6.40 1.18 -12.79
N LYS A 134 -6.85 0.54 -11.70
CA LYS A 134 -8.25 0.09 -11.56
C LYS A 134 -9.22 1.27 -11.45
N LEU A 135 -8.86 2.32 -10.71
CA LEU A 135 -9.63 3.55 -10.66
C LEU A 135 -9.71 4.20 -12.05
N THR A 136 -8.59 4.26 -12.77
CA THR A 136 -8.55 4.83 -14.13
C THR A 136 -9.42 4.02 -15.09
N ALA A 137 -9.34 2.69 -15.04
CA ALA A 137 -10.17 1.79 -15.83
C ALA A 137 -11.67 1.99 -15.53
N PHE A 138 -12.04 2.10 -14.24
CA PHE A 138 -13.42 2.37 -13.81
C PHE A 138 -13.93 3.70 -14.38
N VAL A 139 -13.18 4.79 -14.18
CA VAL A 139 -13.53 6.13 -14.68
C VAL A 139 -13.75 6.12 -16.20
N ASN A 140 -12.85 5.47 -16.94
CA ASN A 140 -12.94 5.38 -18.39
C ASN A 140 -14.15 4.56 -18.85
N ALA A 141 -14.44 3.44 -18.18
CA ALA A 141 -15.62 2.62 -18.45
C ALA A 141 -16.91 3.42 -18.21
N THR A 142 -17.04 4.08 -17.05
CA THR A 142 -18.23 4.88 -16.72
C THR A 142 -18.45 6.04 -17.70
N ASN A 143 -17.38 6.71 -18.15
CA ASN A 143 -17.46 7.79 -19.15
C ASN A 143 -17.89 7.27 -20.53
N THR A 144 -17.50 6.04 -20.88
CA THR A 144 -17.87 5.40 -22.15
C THR A 144 -19.34 4.95 -22.12
N ILE A 145 -19.80 4.43 -20.98
CA ILE A 145 -21.20 4.05 -20.73
C ILE A 145 -22.15 5.23 -20.80
N ARG A 146 -21.78 6.42 -20.29
CA ARG A 146 -22.60 7.64 -20.48
C ARG A 146 -22.88 7.93 -21.96
N LYS A 147 -22.11 7.34 -22.89
CA LYS A 147 -22.28 7.45 -24.35
C LYS A 147 -22.96 6.22 -25.01
N ARG A 148 -23.14 5.09 -24.31
CA ARG A 148 -23.74 3.84 -24.84
C ARG A 148 -24.62 3.14 -23.78
N MET A 149 -25.89 2.88 -24.10
CA MET A 149 -26.90 2.42 -23.12
C MET A 149 -26.99 0.90 -22.87
N LEU A 150 -26.04 0.07 -23.31
CA LEU A 150 -26.18 -1.39 -23.20
C LEU A 150 -25.31 -1.99 -22.08
N ASN A 151 -25.97 -2.39 -20.99
CA ASN A 151 -25.45 -3.19 -19.87
C ASN A 151 -24.18 -2.63 -19.17
N PRO A 152 -24.32 -1.51 -18.44
CA PRO A 152 -23.18 -0.73 -17.94
C PRO A 152 -22.33 -1.49 -16.90
N ASP A 153 -22.96 -2.28 -16.03
CA ASP A 153 -22.26 -2.99 -14.97
C ASP A 153 -21.36 -4.10 -15.50
N ARG A 154 -21.71 -4.70 -16.66
CA ARG A 154 -20.86 -5.69 -17.31
C ARG A 154 -19.63 -5.06 -17.92
N GLU A 155 -19.76 -3.93 -18.62
CA GLU A 155 -18.62 -3.22 -19.20
C GLU A 155 -17.66 -2.71 -18.11
N ILE A 156 -18.20 -2.23 -16.99
CA ILE A 156 -17.39 -1.86 -15.82
C ILE A 156 -16.63 -3.08 -15.28
N GLU A 157 -17.31 -4.20 -15.07
CA GLU A 157 -16.68 -5.43 -14.57
C GLU A 157 -15.58 -5.93 -15.50
N ASP A 158 -15.80 -5.91 -16.81
CA ASP A 158 -14.82 -6.33 -17.81
C ASP A 158 -13.57 -5.42 -17.78
N ALA A 159 -13.74 -4.11 -17.50
CA ALA A 159 -12.65 -3.16 -17.39
C ALA A 159 -11.85 -3.27 -16.08
N VAL A 160 -12.52 -3.49 -14.94
CA VAL A 160 -11.88 -3.50 -13.61
C VAL A 160 -11.52 -4.91 -13.13
N GLY A 161 -12.06 -5.94 -13.77
CA GLY A 161 -11.93 -7.33 -13.39
C GLY A 161 -12.93 -7.77 -12.33
N LYS A 162 -13.43 -8.99 -12.49
CA LYS A 162 -14.45 -9.62 -11.64
C LYS A 162 -14.03 -9.74 -10.18
N ALA A 163 -14.83 -9.25 -9.23
CA ALA A 163 -14.58 -9.32 -7.78
C ALA A 163 -15.88 -9.69 -7.02
N GLU A 164 -16.21 -10.98 -6.88
CA GLU A 164 -17.45 -11.39 -6.22
C GLU A 164 -17.24 -11.77 -4.74
N PRO A 165 -18.20 -11.48 -3.85
CA PRO A 165 -18.19 -11.99 -2.49
C PRO A 165 -18.39 -13.52 -2.47
N PRO A 166 -17.88 -14.23 -1.45
CA PRO A 166 -18.18 -15.65 -1.26
C PRO A 166 -19.68 -15.82 -1.01
N ASN A 167 -20.34 -16.69 -1.78
CA ASN A 167 -21.76 -17.01 -1.56
C ASN A 167 -21.87 -18.10 -0.48
N ILE A 168 -22.93 -18.03 0.35
CA ILE A 168 -23.32 -19.07 1.34
C ILE A 168 -23.53 -20.46 0.68
N ASN A 169 -23.71 -20.54 -0.65
CA ASN A 169 -24.05 -21.78 -1.35
C ASN A 169 -23.34 -22.02 -2.70
N VAL A 170 -22.10 -21.56 -2.89
CA VAL A 170 -21.37 -21.88 -4.14
C VAL A 170 -20.00 -22.49 -3.81
N ALA A 171 -19.85 -23.76 -4.17
CA ALA A 171 -18.60 -24.49 -4.21
C ALA A 171 -17.49 -23.57 -4.75
N SER A 172 -16.49 -23.33 -3.91
CA SER A 172 -15.35 -22.46 -4.16
C SER A 172 -14.71 -22.80 -5.50
N THR A 173 -14.90 -21.95 -6.51
CA THR A 173 -13.97 -21.95 -7.63
C THR A 173 -12.68 -21.36 -7.07
N ALA A 174 -11.69 -22.23 -6.82
CA ALA A 174 -10.40 -21.83 -6.32
C ALA A 174 -9.85 -20.69 -7.21
N LYS A 175 -9.64 -19.50 -6.63
CA LYS A 175 -9.00 -18.39 -7.34
C LYS A 175 -7.63 -18.90 -7.85
N PRO A 176 -7.20 -18.57 -9.08
CA PRO A 176 -5.88 -18.96 -9.58
C PRO A 176 -4.79 -18.53 -8.59
N LYS A 177 -3.80 -19.40 -8.33
CA LYS A 177 -2.74 -19.18 -7.32
C LYS A 177 -2.03 -17.83 -7.50
N GLU A 178 -1.77 -17.45 -8.75
CA GLU A 178 -1.15 -16.17 -9.13
C GLU A 178 -1.99 -14.97 -8.66
N ARG A 179 -3.31 -15.02 -8.83
CA ARG A 179 -4.21 -13.93 -8.42
C ARG A 179 -4.25 -13.77 -6.90
N VAL A 180 -4.24 -14.87 -6.15
CA VAL A 180 -4.15 -14.85 -4.68
C VAL A 180 -2.84 -14.21 -4.24
N PHE A 181 -1.75 -14.54 -4.94
CA PHE A 181 -0.44 -14.00 -4.65
C PHE A 181 -0.34 -12.50 -4.96
N LEU A 182 -0.82 -12.05 -6.12
CA LEU A 182 -0.90 -10.62 -6.46
C LEU A 182 -1.72 -9.83 -5.43
N GLN A 183 -2.87 -10.36 -5.01
CA GLN A 183 -3.68 -9.74 -3.97
C GLN A 183 -2.94 -9.65 -2.64
N THR A 184 -2.15 -10.69 -2.30
CA THR A 184 -1.29 -10.68 -1.09
C THR A 184 -0.24 -9.58 -1.18
N LEU A 185 0.43 -9.44 -2.33
CA LEU A 185 1.42 -8.38 -2.55
C LEU A 185 0.81 -6.99 -2.50
N GLN A 186 -0.35 -6.78 -3.12
CA GLN A 186 -1.06 -5.50 -3.08
C GLN A 186 -1.39 -5.09 -1.65
N ARG A 187 -1.89 -6.02 -0.83
CA ARG A 187 -2.17 -5.77 0.59
C ARG A 187 -0.90 -5.43 1.35
N GLU A 188 0.13 -6.25 1.21
CA GLU A 188 1.40 -6.05 1.90
C GLU A 188 2.03 -4.69 1.57
N ILE A 189 2.06 -4.30 0.29
CA ILE A 189 2.72 -3.05 -0.11
C ILE A 189 1.81 -1.84 0.09
N TYR A 190 0.57 -1.86 -0.40
CA TYR A 190 -0.32 -0.68 -0.39
C TYR A 190 -1.05 -0.47 0.92
N GLU A 191 -1.33 -1.52 1.68
CA GLU A 191 -2.10 -1.42 2.93
C GLU A 191 -1.23 -1.56 4.19
N GLN A 192 -0.03 -2.15 4.10
CA GLN A 192 0.87 -2.30 5.25
C GLN A 192 2.11 -1.41 5.14
N TYR A 193 3.01 -1.65 4.17
CA TYR A 193 4.28 -0.91 4.10
C TYR A 193 4.09 0.58 3.80
N ARG A 194 3.30 0.92 2.77
CA ARG A 194 3.13 2.32 2.35
C ARG A 194 2.49 3.19 3.44
N PRO A 195 1.40 2.79 4.11
CA PRO A 195 0.82 3.60 5.19
C PRO A 195 1.75 3.69 6.40
N ALA A 196 2.40 2.59 6.81
CA ALA A 196 3.32 2.60 7.94
C ALA A 196 4.51 3.53 7.72
N PHE A 197 5.09 3.50 6.52
CA PHE A 197 6.18 4.40 6.15
C PHE A 197 5.72 5.86 6.09
N THR A 198 4.53 6.11 5.52
CA THR A 198 3.95 7.45 5.42
C THR A 198 3.67 8.04 6.80
N GLU A 199 3.16 7.24 7.74
CA GLU A 199 2.95 7.65 9.14
C GLU A 199 4.28 8.09 9.78
N VAL A 200 5.35 7.31 9.63
CA VAL A 200 6.69 7.68 10.13
C VAL A 200 7.18 8.99 9.50
N ALA A 201 7.14 9.10 8.17
CA ALA A 201 7.61 10.28 7.46
C ALA A 201 6.83 11.55 7.87
N ALA A 202 5.51 11.45 7.98
CA ALA A 202 4.64 12.55 8.38
C ALA A 202 4.87 12.97 9.84
N LEU A 203 5.06 12.02 10.76
CA LEU A 203 5.35 12.32 12.16
C LEU A 203 6.69 13.04 12.32
N LEU A 204 7.73 12.61 11.61
CA LEU A 204 9.03 13.29 11.63
C LEU A 204 8.92 14.72 11.09
N ALA A 205 8.28 14.89 9.93
CA ALA A 205 8.15 16.19 9.28
C ALA A 205 7.31 17.18 10.10
N SER A 206 6.12 16.77 10.57
CA SER A 206 5.21 17.62 11.33
C SER A 206 5.73 18.04 12.71
N ASN A 207 6.71 17.33 13.25
CA ASN A 207 7.31 17.62 14.55
C ASN A 207 8.72 18.22 14.45
N GLY A 208 9.16 18.61 13.25
CA GLY A 208 10.48 19.22 13.04
C GLY A 208 11.64 18.27 13.38
N LEU A 209 11.43 16.95 13.31
CA LEU A 209 12.43 15.92 13.60
C LEU A 209 13.19 15.53 12.33
N ARG A 210 13.52 16.53 11.52
CA ARG A 210 14.30 16.39 10.28
C ARG A 210 15.72 16.90 10.49
N ARG A 211 16.66 16.40 9.69
CA ARG A 211 18.07 16.80 9.74
C ARG A 211 18.38 17.75 8.56
N PRO A 212 18.81 19.01 8.82
CA PRO A 212 19.06 20.00 7.76
C PRO A 212 20.03 19.54 6.67
N GLU A 213 21.04 18.75 7.03
CA GLU A 213 22.01 18.17 6.10
C GLU A 213 21.41 17.12 5.14
N LEU A 214 20.20 16.64 5.41
CA LEU A 214 19.46 15.69 4.57
C LEU A 214 18.30 16.37 3.82
N ASP A 215 18.17 17.70 3.86
CA ASP A 215 17.04 18.39 3.23
C ASP A 215 16.98 18.14 1.71
N ALA A 216 18.14 17.96 1.07
CA ALA A 216 18.25 17.76 -0.38
C ALA A 216 17.72 16.41 -0.88
N ILE A 217 17.66 15.37 -0.03
CA ILE A 217 17.31 14.01 -0.47
C ILE A 217 15.79 13.73 -0.45
N GLY A 218 15.01 14.65 0.10
CA GLY A 218 13.55 14.55 0.19
C GLY A 218 13.04 13.67 1.34
N LEU A 219 11.74 13.83 1.66
CA LEU A 219 11.09 13.23 2.84
C LEU A 219 11.16 11.69 2.84
N ALA A 220 10.92 11.06 1.70
CA ALA A 220 10.91 9.60 1.61
C ALA A 220 12.29 9.00 1.90
N ASN A 221 13.35 9.56 1.30
CA ASN A 221 14.70 9.06 1.52
C ASN A 221 15.18 9.37 2.95
N GLU A 222 14.83 10.53 3.51
CA GLU A 222 15.17 10.84 4.90
C GLU A 222 14.45 9.92 5.90
N ALA A 223 13.15 9.65 5.71
CA ALA A 223 12.41 8.70 6.53
C ALA A 223 13.00 7.28 6.43
N ASN A 224 13.48 6.88 5.25
CA ASN A 224 14.23 5.64 5.08
C ASN A 224 15.55 5.66 5.87
N ARG A 225 16.30 6.76 5.87
CA ARG A 225 17.52 6.88 6.69
C ARG A 225 17.24 6.83 8.19
N PHE A 226 16.17 7.47 8.64
CA PHE A 226 15.69 7.35 10.02
C PHE A 226 15.36 5.90 10.38
N LEU A 227 14.59 5.19 9.55
CA LEU A 227 14.27 3.78 9.78
C LEU A 227 15.52 2.89 9.77
N ASN A 228 16.54 3.22 8.94
CA ASN A 228 17.84 2.55 8.99
C ASN A 228 18.56 2.80 10.32
N PHE A 229 18.50 4.01 10.85
CA PHE A 229 19.03 4.31 12.18
C PHE A 229 18.33 3.53 13.28
N VAL A 230 16.99 3.48 13.28
CA VAL A 230 16.24 2.63 14.20
C VAL A 230 16.69 1.18 14.06
N ARG A 231 16.83 0.69 12.82
CA ARG A 231 17.30 -0.67 12.55
C ARG A 231 18.67 -0.95 13.14
N LEU A 232 19.62 -0.03 13.02
CA LEU A 232 21.01 -0.24 13.42
C LEU A 232 21.26 0.02 14.91
N SER A 233 20.52 0.94 15.51
CA SER A 233 20.69 1.34 16.91
C SER A 233 19.82 0.53 17.88
N HIS A 234 18.61 0.13 17.47
CA HIS A 234 17.60 -0.43 18.39
C HIS A 234 17.15 -1.85 18.03
N VAL A 235 17.23 -2.25 16.77
CA VAL A 235 16.78 -3.56 16.30
C VAL A 235 17.97 -4.49 16.10
N ILE A 236 18.61 -4.88 17.21
CA ILE A 236 19.76 -5.78 17.18
C ILE A 236 19.29 -7.23 17.13
N GLY A 237 19.76 -7.99 16.14
CA GLY A 237 19.31 -9.36 15.90
C GLY A 237 17.86 -9.44 15.38
N ASP A 238 17.34 -10.67 15.25
CA ASP A 238 15.98 -10.90 14.77
C ASP A 238 14.93 -10.91 15.88
N GLU A 239 15.31 -11.27 17.11
CA GLU A 239 14.41 -11.31 18.26
C GLU A 239 13.77 -9.94 18.55
N ALA A 240 14.54 -8.86 18.43
CA ALA A 240 14.08 -7.50 18.74
C ALA A 240 12.85 -7.07 17.93
N TRP A 241 12.77 -7.40 16.64
CA TRP A 241 11.60 -7.05 15.82
C TRP A 241 10.54 -8.14 15.83
N GLN A 242 10.91 -9.41 15.97
CA GLN A 242 9.96 -10.54 15.99
C GLN A 242 9.09 -10.52 17.25
N SER A 243 9.68 -10.20 18.40
CA SER A 243 8.99 -10.13 19.69
C SER A 243 8.32 -8.77 19.96
N ALA A 244 8.58 -7.75 19.12
CA ALA A 244 8.00 -6.44 19.32
C ALA A 244 6.46 -6.50 19.28
N PRO A 245 5.75 -5.90 20.25
CA PRO A 245 4.29 -5.90 20.23
C PRO A 245 3.77 -5.03 19.07
N LEU A 246 2.61 -5.39 18.52
CA LEU A 246 1.84 -4.45 17.73
C LEU A 246 1.38 -3.32 18.67
N ARG A 247 1.43 -2.08 18.18
CA ARG A 247 1.13 -0.89 18.98
C ARG A 247 -0.02 -0.11 18.36
N GLY A 248 -0.85 0.48 19.21
CA GLY A 248 -1.86 1.45 18.79
C GLY A 248 -1.23 2.72 18.23
N VAL A 249 -2.04 3.57 17.58
CA VAL A 249 -1.57 4.80 16.91
C VAL A 249 -0.80 5.72 17.88
N GLU A 250 -1.32 5.96 19.08
CA GLU A 250 -0.68 6.87 20.06
C GLU A 250 0.62 6.30 20.64
N ASP A 251 0.69 4.99 20.89
CA ASP A 251 1.90 4.33 21.36
C ASP A 251 2.99 4.35 20.28
N ARG A 252 2.63 4.07 19.03
CA ARG A 252 3.54 4.18 17.88
C ARG A 252 4.07 5.61 17.75
N LYS A 253 3.17 6.60 17.77
CA LYS A 253 3.53 8.01 17.71
C LYS A 253 4.51 8.39 18.82
N THR A 254 4.22 8.01 20.06
CA THR A 254 5.12 8.27 21.20
C THR A 254 6.51 7.69 20.98
N LEU A 255 6.59 6.44 20.53
CA LEU A 255 7.87 5.77 20.25
C LEU A 255 8.62 6.42 19.08
N ILE A 256 7.94 6.69 17.96
CA ILE A 256 8.52 7.32 16.76
C ILE A 256 9.08 8.70 17.12
N LEU A 257 8.35 9.52 17.87
CA LEU A 257 8.81 10.85 18.26
C LEU A 257 9.98 10.78 19.26
N SER A 258 10.01 9.80 20.14
CA SER A 258 11.16 9.56 21.04
C SER A 258 12.43 9.24 20.24
N LEU A 259 12.34 8.27 19.33
CA LEU A 259 13.46 7.87 18.47
C LEU A 259 13.85 8.97 17.48
N GLY A 260 12.89 9.76 16.98
CA GLY A 260 13.16 10.92 16.13
C GLY A 260 13.94 12.02 16.85
N LYS A 261 13.68 12.24 18.15
CA LYS A 261 14.49 13.16 18.98
C LYS A 261 15.91 12.63 19.20
N GLU A 262 16.07 11.33 19.36
CA GLU A 262 17.39 10.68 19.45
C GLU A 262 18.15 10.86 18.12
N TRP A 263 17.48 10.59 17.00
CA TRP A 263 18.01 10.72 15.64
C TRP A 263 18.62 12.10 15.35
N ILE A 264 17.86 13.17 15.61
CA ILE A 264 18.35 14.53 15.32
C ILE A 264 19.52 14.93 16.24
N ARG A 265 19.60 14.36 17.46
CA ARG A 265 20.67 14.64 18.43
C ARG A 265 21.90 13.75 18.26
N ALA A 266 21.76 12.62 17.56
CA ALA A 266 22.85 11.68 17.36
C ALA A 266 24.00 12.35 16.60
N LYS A 267 25.22 12.28 17.13
CA LYS A 267 26.41 12.77 16.43
C LYS A 267 26.66 11.99 15.14
N ASN A 268 26.47 10.67 15.20
CA ASN A 268 26.53 9.77 14.06
C ASN A 268 25.11 9.36 13.67
N ASN A 269 24.67 9.80 12.50
CA ASN A 269 23.36 9.47 11.93
C ASN A 269 23.38 8.16 11.13
N LEU A 270 24.50 7.44 11.07
CA LEU A 270 24.59 6.19 10.31
C LEU A 270 24.18 6.32 8.83
N VAL A 271 24.17 7.55 8.30
CA VAL A 271 23.99 7.84 6.87
C VAL A 271 25.38 7.85 6.25
N PRO A 272 25.62 7.04 5.21
CA PRO A 272 26.90 7.08 4.48
C PRO A 272 27.16 8.48 3.92
N GLU A 273 28.42 8.94 3.98
CA GLU A 273 28.80 10.27 3.46
C GLU A 273 28.49 10.43 1.96
N ASN A 274 28.56 9.33 1.20
CA ASN A 274 28.27 9.28 -0.24
C ASN A 274 26.83 8.87 -0.56
N PHE A 275 25.90 8.97 0.40
CA PHE A 275 24.51 8.56 0.18
C PHE A 275 23.80 9.40 -0.89
N THR A 276 24.11 10.69 -0.99
CA THR A 276 23.58 11.55 -2.07
C THR A 276 24.08 11.09 -3.43
N ASP A 277 25.37 10.77 -3.55
CA ASP A 277 25.95 10.23 -4.80
C ASP A 277 25.29 8.91 -5.22
N TRP A 278 24.88 8.08 -4.26
CA TRP A 278 24.13 6.84 -4.53
C TRP A 278 22.76 7.14 -5.13
N LEU A 279 22.04 8.12 -4.56
CA LEU A 279 20.74 8.55 -5.09
C LEU A 279 20.88 9.14 -6.49
N ASP A 280 21.89 9.98 -6.72
CA ASP A 280 22.18 10.57 -8.03
C ASP A 280 22.52 9.50 -9.06
N THR A 281 23.29 8.47 -8.67
CA THR A 281 23.60 7.32 -9.54
C THR A 281 22.34 6.54 -9.90
N VAL A 282 21.46 6.28 -8.94
CA VAL A 282 20.17 5.61 -9.19
C VAL A 282 19.28 6.45 -10.10
N ALA A 283 19.18 7.75 -9.84
CA ALA A 283 18.37 8.67 -10.64
C ALA A 283 18.90 8.80 -12.07
N HIS A 284 20.22 8.91 -12.24
CA HIS A 284 20.86 9.01 -13.54
C HIS A 284 20.62 7.75 -14.39
N THR A 285 20.80 6.57 -13.80
CA THR A 285 20.66 5.31 -14.53
C THR A 285 19.20 4.94 -14.76
N PHE A 286 18.36 4.98 -13.73
CA PHE A 286 17.01 4.40 -13.73
C PHE A 286 15.88 5.43 -13.77
N GLY A 287 16.17 6.72 -13.61
CA GLY A 287 15.16 7.77 -13.46
C GLY A 287 14.24 7.95 -14.67
N THR A 288 14.71 7.63 -15.88
CA THR A 288 13.91 7.71 -17.11
C THR A 288 14.00 6.42 -17.93
N ALA A 289 13.02 6.20 -18.80
CA ALA A 289 13.04 5.05 -19.72
C ALA A 289 14.19 5.17 -20.73
N GLU A 290 14.51 6.39 -21.15
CA GLU A 290 15.55 6.72 -22.11
C GLU A 290 16.93 6.46 -21.53
N SER A 291 17.19 6.95 -20.31
CA SER A 291 18.47 6.72 -19.61
C SER A 291 18.73 5.23 -19.42
N LEU A 292 17.73 4.47 -18.99
CA LEU A 292 17.87 3.03 -18.75
C LEU A 292 18.06 2.22 -20.05
N LYS A 293 17.41 2.63 -21.15
CA LYS A 293 17.65 2.03 -22.47
C LYS A 293 19.08 2.28 -22.97
N ALA A 294 19.66 3.43 -22.65
CA ALA A 294 21.02 3.80 -23.03
C ALA A 294 22.09 3.25 -22.07
N ALA A 295 21.75 2.98 -20.81
CA ALA A 295 22.68 2.63 -19.73
C ALA A 295 23.48 1.36 -20.00
N SER A 296 24.80 1.46 -19.97
CA SER A 296 25.76 0.36 -20.10
C SER A 296 25.67 -0.66 -18.96
N LYS A 297 26.37 -1.80 -19.10
CA LYS A 297 26.48 -2.80 -18.01
C LYS A 297 27.04 -2.17 -16.73
N ASP A 298 28.03 -1.28 -16.86
CA ASP A 298 28.68 -0.65 -15.72
C ASP A 298 27.75 0.33 -15.03
N GLU A 299 27.05 1.18 -15.77
CA GLU A 299 26.07 2.13 -15.21
C GLU A 299 24.92 1.42 -14.47
N ILE A 300 24.39 0.33 -15.04
CA ILE A 300 23.39 -0.52 -14.38
C ILE A 300 23.96 -1.12 -13.10
N THR A 301 25.20 -1.62 -13.16
CA THR A 301 25.85 -2.24 -12.01
C THR A 301 26.06 -1.23 -10.88
N GLN A 302 26.59 -0.04 -11.18
CA GLN A 302 26.80 1.01 -10.18
C GLN A 302 25.48 1.48 -9.57
N GLY A 303 24.45 1.65 -10.41
CA GLY A 303 23.11 1.97 -9.94
C GLY A 303 22.53 0.90 -9.00
N LEU A 304 22.65 -0.39 -9.34
CA LEU A 304 22.19 -1.48 -8.48
C LEU A 304 23.00 -1.58 -7.19
N LEU A 305 24.32 -1.39 -7.23
CA LEU A 305 25.18 -1.40 -6.03
C LEU A 305 24.89 -0.23 -5.07
N SER A 306 24.30 0.86 -5.58
CA SER A 306 23.83 1.99 -4.78
C SER A 306 22.57 1.65 -3.96
N LEU A 307 21.90 0.52 -4.26
CA LEU A 307 20.77 0.00 -3.49
C LEU A 307 21.26 -0.92 -2.37
N HIS A 308 20.73 -0.70 -1.17
CA HIS A 308 21.16 -1.46 -0.01
C HIS A 308 20.83 -2.95 -0.14
N ALA A 309 19.59 -3.29 -0.50
CA ALA A 309 19.11 -4.66 -0.63
C ALA A 309 19.84 -5.47 -1.71
N PHE A 310 20.32 -4.80 -2.76
CA PHE A 310 21.18 -5.45 -3.76
C PHE A 310 22.59 -5.65 -3.21
N SER A 311 23.17 -4.64 -2.57
CA SER A 311 24.48 -4.76 -1.94
C SER A 311 24.51 -5.88 -0.89
N GLU A 312 23.46 -6.08 -0.09
CA GLU A 312 23.37 -7.15 0.91
C GLU A 312 23.47 -8.56 0.32
N GLN A 313 23.28 -8.74 -0.99
CA GLN A 313 23.54 -10.01 -1.67
C GLN A 313 25.01 -10.44 -1.60
N LEU A 314 25.94 -9.52 -1.30
CA LEU A 314 27.38 -9.81 -1.14
C LEU A 314 27.67 -10.93 -0.12
N ARG A 315 26.80 -11.10 0.89
CA ARG A 315 26.94 -12.18 1.89
C ARG A 315 26.74 -13.58 1.31
N PHE A 316 26.15 -13.67 0.11
CA PHE A 316 25.89 -14.92 -0.60
C PHE A 316 26.83 -15.15 -1.79
N VAL A 317 27.87 -14.33 -1.94
CA VAL A 317 28.85 -14.38 -3.03
C VAL A 317 30.25 -14.59 -2.45
N LYS A 318 30.94 -15.66 -2.87
CA LYS A 318 32.35 -15.88 -2.50
C LYS A 318 33.21 -14.77 -3.10
N GLY A 319 33.94 -14.03 -2.27
CA GLY A 319 34.75 -12.87 -2.69
C GLY A 319 34.07 -11.50 -2.58
N GLY A 320 32.86 -11.43 -2.02
CA GLY A 320 32.20 -10.19 -1.60
C GLY A 320 31.83 -9.25 -2.76
N GLN A 321 31.88 -7.93 -2.50
CA GLN A 321 31.37 -6.88 -3.40
C GLN A 321 32.01 -6.90 -4.79
N LYS A 322 33.27 -7.31 -4.92
CA LYS A 322 33.97 -7.36 -6.23
C LYS A 322 33.39 -8.41 -7.18
N ASN A 323 32.85 -9.50 -6.65
CA ASN A 323 32.34 -10.61 -7.46
C ASN A 323 30.83 -10.54 -7.69
N LEU A 324 30.10 -9.72 -6.92
CA LEU A 324 28.65 -9.58 -7.05
C LEU A 324 28.21 -9.11 -8.46
N PRO A 325 28.86 -8.10 -9.08
CA PRO A 325 28.56 -7.73 -10.46
C PRO A 325 28.75 -8.89 -11.45
N GLY A 326 29.88 -9.59 -11.37
CA GLY A 326 30.17 -10.73 -12.24
C GLY A 326 29.14 -11.85 -12.08
N GLU A 327 28.77 -12.18 -10.83
CA GLU A 327 27.71 -13.15 -10.57
C GLU A 327 26.34 -12.69 -11.08
N PHE A 328 25.99 -11.42 -10.90
CA PHE A 328 24.74 -10.87 -11.41
C PHE A 328 24.67 -11.03 -12.92
N TRP A 329 25.68 -10.58 -13.66
CA TRP A 329 25.68 -10.69 -15.12
C TRP A 329 25.72 -12.16 -15.59
N ALA A 330 26.53 -13.01 -14.97
CA ALA A 330 26.57 -14.44 -15.30
C ALA A 330 25.22 -15.13 -15.08
N ARG A 331 24.51 -14.83 -13.98
CA ARG A 331 23.16 -15.39 -13.72
C ARG A 331 22.09 -14.85 -14.66
N ASN A 332 22.36 -13.76 -15.35
CA ASN A 332 21.50 -13.18 -16.37
C ASN A 332 22.02 -13.44 -17.79
N GLU A 333 22.93 -14.42 -17.94
CA GLU A 333 23.52 -14.85 -19.22
C GLU A 333 24.18 -13.69 -19.99
N ASP A 334 24.70 -12.69 -19.26
CA ASP A 334 25.33 -11.49 -19.82
C ASP A 334 24.43 -10.69 -20.78
N ARG A 335 23.11 -10.92 -20.77
CA ARG A 335 22.12 -10.30 -21.66
C ARG A 335 21.73 -8.89 -21.19
N LEU A 336 22.47 -7.89 -21.67
CA LEU A 336 22.21 -6.47 -21.37
C LEU A 336 20.78 -6.05 -21.74
N ASP A 337 20.30 -6.43 -22.93
CA ASP A 337 18.96 -6.03 -23.39
C ASP A 337 17.83 -6.64 -22.54
N HIS A 338 18.02 -7.88 -22.05
CA HIS A 338 17.10 -8.52 -21.12
C HIS A 338 17.03 -7.75 -19.80
N VAL A 339 18.20 -7.40 -19.23
CA VAL A 339 18.28 -6.64 -17.97
C VAL A 339 17.65 -5.26 -18.14
N ARG A 340 18.01 -4.51 -19.19
CA ARG A 340 17.44 -3.19 -19.50
C ARG A 340 15.92 -3.26 -19.66
N SER A 341 15.43 -4.17 -20.49
CA SER A 341 13.99 -4.28 -20.77
C SER A 341 13.19 -4.71 -19.54
N SER A 342 13.75 -5.58 -18.69
CA SER A 342 13.12 -6.02 -17.44
C SER A 342 13.08 -4.91 -16.38
N LEU A 343 14.20 -4.22 -16.15
CA LEU A 343 14.23 -3.07 -15.22
C LEU A 343 13.36 -1.91 -15.73
N ASN A 344 13.35 -1.65 -17.03
CA ASN A 344 12.49 -0.63 -17.63
C ASN A 344 11.01 -1.01 -17.50
N TYR A 345 10.68 -2.29 -17.67
CA TYR A 345 9.34 -2.78 -17.42
C TYR A 345 8.94 -2.55 -15.95
N LEU A 346 9.76 -2.95 -14.98
CA LEU A 346 9.48 -2.72 -13.56
C LEU A 346 9.12 -1.26 -13.26
N ILE A 347 10.00 -0.34 -13.67
CA ILE A 347 9.97 1.06 -13.24
C ILE A 347 9.02 1.92 -14.08
N HIS A 348 9.06 1.76 -15.40
CA HIS A 348 8.38 2.65 -16.36
C HIS A 348 7.32 1.93 -17.19
N GLY A 349 7.08 0.64 -16.93
CA GLY A 349 6.03 -0.12 -17.60
C GLY A 349 4.63 0.38 -17.24
N PRO A 350 3.62 0.12 -18.10
CA PRO A 350 2.24 0.49 -17.82
C PRO A 350 1.60 -0.40 -16.74
N GLY A 351 0.42 -0.03 -16.27
CA GLY A 351 -0.38 -0.86 -15.36
C GLY A 351 0.02 -0.75 -13.89
N ASP A 352 -0.41 -1.72 -13.07
CA ASP A 352 -0.09 -1.75 -11.64
C ASP A 352 1.35 -2.20 -11.43
N PHE A 353 2.11 -1.43 -10.67
CA PHE A 353 3.49 -1.77 -10.32
C PHE A 353 3.59 -3.16 -9.68
N ILE A 354 2.59 -3.58 -8.90
CA ILE A 354 2.60 -4.89 -8.23
C ILE A 354 2.59 -6.05 -9.23
N GLU A 355 1.91 -5.92 -10.37
CA GLU A 355 1.92 -6.91 -11.45
C GLU A 355 3.33 -7.01 -12.06
N ARG A 356 3.95 -5.87 -12.34
CA ARG A 356 5.32 -5.83 -12.89
C ARG A 356 6.36 -6.33 -11.91
N PHE A 357 6.17 -6.00 -10.63
CA PHE A 357 6.98 -6.48 -9.51
C PHE A 357 6.90 -8.00 -9.39
N HIS A 358 5.69 -8.57 -9.44
CA HIS A 358 5.51 -10.02 -9.49
C HIS A 358 6.27 -10.65 -10.65
N ASP A 359 6.14 -10.11 -11.86
CA ASP A 359 6.77 -10.69 -13.05
C ASP A 359 8.29 -10.68 -12.95
N ILE A 360 8.88 -9.62 -12.40
CA ILE A 360 10.33 -9.53 -12.18
C ILE A 360 10.84 -10.56 -11.18
N LEU A 361 10.01 -10.99 -10.25
CA LEU A 361 10.39 -11.99 -9.26
C LEU A 361 10.18 -13.41 -9.77
N TYR A 362 9.13 -13.64 -10.57
CA TYR A 362 8.63 -14.99 -10.84
C TYR A 362 8.45 -15.33 -12.32
N HIS A 363 8.18 -14.35 -13.20
CA HIS A 363 7.91 -14.64 -14.60
C HIS A 363 9.20 -14.93 -15.38
N PRO A 364 9.36 -16.10 -16.03
CA PRO A 364 10.63 -16.51 -16.64
C PRO A 364 11.19 -15.53 -17.68
N SER A 365 10.32 -14.82 -18.41
CA SER A 365 10.75 -13.84 -19.43
C SER A 365 11.18 -12.48 -18.88
N ARG A 366 10.99 -12.23 -17.58
CA ARG A 366 11.30 -10.94 -16.92
C ARG A 366 12.24 -11.10 -15.74
N ARG A 367 12.31 -12.30 -15.16
CA ARG A 367 13.07 -12.57 -13.96
C ARG A 367 14.54 -12.22 -14.13
N LEU A 368 15.08 -11.59 -13.08
CA LEU A 368 16.50 -11.24 -12.99
C LEU A 368 17.19 -12.06 -11.90
N GLY A 369 18.33 -12.65 -12.24
CA GLY A 369 19.19 -13.35 -11.29
C GLY A 369 19.81 -12.36 -10.28
N ARG A 370 19.94 -12.78 -9.02
CA ARG A 370 20.49 -11.95 -7.91
C ARG A 370 19.75 -10.61 -7.69
N PHE A 371 18.52 -10.49 -8.17
CA PHE A 371 17.65 -9.33 -7.96
C PHE A 371 16.37 -9.80 -7.27
N GLY A 372 16.32 -9.65 -5.96
CA GLY A 372 15.26 -10.21 -5.12
C GLY A 372 14.14 -9.21 -4.79
N TYR A 373 13.18 -9.66 -3.99
CA TYR A 373 12.01 -8.88 -3.54
C TYR A 373 12.40 -7.46 -3.08
N PHE A 374 13.30 -7.34 -2.10
CA PHE A 374 13.71 -6.04 -1.57
C PHE A 374 14.60 -5.25 -2.52
N SER A 375 15.34 -5.89 -3.44
CA SER A 375 16.09 -5.15 -4.48
C SER A 375 15.12 -4.47 -5.45
N ALA A 376 14.08 -5.18 -5.87
CA ALA A 376 13.05 -4.63 -6.75
C ALA A 376 12.23 -3.53 -6.06
N LEU A 377 11.86 -3.74 -4.80
CA LEU A 377 11.05 -2.78 -4.03
C LEU A 377 11.84 -1.51 -3.69
N GLU A 378 13.09 -1.66 -3.26
CA GLU A 378 13.96 -0.52 -2.97
C GLU A 378 14.29 0.28 -4.24
N LEU A 379 14.59 -0.40 -5.36
CA LEU A 379 14.81 0.29 -6.63
C LEU A 379 13.58 1.10 -7.04
N TYR A 380 12.41 0.46 -7.05
CA TYR A 380 11.18 1.12 -7.46
C TYR A 380 10.87 2.32 -6.57
N GLY A 381 10.92 2.14 -5.24
CA GLY A 381 10.61 3.22 -4.31
C GLY A 381 11.68 4.31 -4.21
N THR A 382 12.92 4.04 -4.62
CA THR A 382 13.95 5.08 -4.74
C THR A 382 13.69 5.96 -5.97
N VAL A 383 13.23 5.37 -7.08
CA VAL A 383 12.94 6.09 -8.34
C VAL A 383 11.56 6.74 -8.33
N LYS A 384 10.57 6.12 -7.69
CA LYS A 384 9.15 6.53 -7.63
C LYS A 384 8.64 6.63 -6.18
N PRO A 385 9.26 7.46 -5.32
CA PRO A 385 8.95 7.53 -3.90
C PRO A 385 7.49 7.91 -3.58
N ASP A 386 6.83 8.64 -4.48
CA ASP A 386 5.43 9.04 -4.33
C ASP A 386 4.45 7.87 -4.50
N GLU A 387 4.83 6.86 -5.30
CA GLU A 387 4.01 5.68 -5.56
C GLU A 387 4.26 4.59 -4.52
N CYS A 388 5.53 4.35 -4.19
CA CYS A 388 5.95 3.37 -3.20
C CYS A 388 7.18 3.91 -2.44
N PRO A 389 7.24 3.81 -1.11
CA PRO A 389 8.43 4.22 -0.38
C PRO A 389 9.63 3.33 -0.71
N PRO A 390 10.88 3.85 -0.62
CA PRO A 390 12.08 3.04 -0.79
C PRO A 390 12.17 2.03 0.35
N MET A 391 11.70 0.80 0.10
CA MET A 391 11.54 -0.24 1.11
C MET A 391 12.50 -1.40 0.88
N ASN A 392 13.23 -1.75 1.93
CA ASN A 392 14.08 -2.93 1.99
C ASN A 392 13.84 -3.71 3.31
N GLY A 393 14.52 -4.84 3.48
CA GLY A 393 14.31 -5.68 4.66
C GLY A 393 14.69 -5.02 5.99
N ARG A 394 15.59 -4.03 5.99
CA ARG A 394 15.90 -3.23 7.18
C ARG A 394 14.73 -2.33 7.57
N MET A 395 14.09 -1.70 6.59
CA MET A 395 12.94 -0.83 6.84
C MET A 395 11.76 -1.65 7.36
N ALA A 396 11.50 -2.82 6.75
CA ALA A 396 10.44 -3.72 7.20
C ALA A 396 10.61 -4.13 8.67
N LYS A 397 11.85 -4.49 9.07
CA LYS A 397 12.18 -4.85 10.46
C LYS A 397 12.05 -3.65 11.42
N ALA A 398 12.47 -2.46 11.01
CA ALA A 398 12.31 -1.24 11.80
C ALA A 398 10.82 -0.89 12.00
N LEU A 399 10.00 -0.95 10.95
CA LEU A 399 8.56 -0.73 11.04
C LEU A 399 7.89 -1.78 11.96
N ARG A 400 8.26 -3.07 11.82
CA ARG A 400 7.71 -4.10 12.72
C ARG A 400 8.09 -3.86 14.18
N TYR A 401 9.33 -3.44 14.44
CA TYR A 401 9.80 -3.04 15.77
C TYR A 401 9.03 -1.85 16.35
N LEU A 402 8.72 -0.84 15.52
CA LEU A 402 7.90 0.31 15.91
C LEU A 402 6.45 -0.08 16.26
N GLY A 403 6.02 -1.30 15.93
CA GLY A 403 4.72 -1.85 16.28
C GLY A 403 3.67 -1.78 15.17
N PHE A 404 4.11 -1.59 13.91
CA PHE A 404 3.24 -1.74 12.75
C PHE A 404 3.00 -3.22 12.43
N ASP A 405 1.79 -3.55 11.94
CA ASP A 405 1.46 -4.88 11.41
C ASP A 405 1.96 -5.04 9.98
N VAL A 406 3.28 -5.17 9.86
CA VAL A 406 3.99 -5.40 8.60
C VAL A 406 4.76 -6.71 8.70
N LYS A 407 4.94 -7.42 7.59
CA LYS A 407 5.83 -8.59 7.59
C LYS A 407 7.28 -8.14 7.76
N GLY A 408 7.96 -8.66 8.78
CA GLY A 408 9.41 -8.54 8.87
C GLY A 408 10.06 -9.53 7.92
N ALA A 409 11.03 -9.03 7.14
CA ALA A 409 11.74 -9.71 6.06
C ALA A 409 12.25 -11.11 6.38
#